data_AF-A0A4R8M6Q2-F1
#
_entry.id   AF-A0A4R8M6Q2-F1
#
_cell.length_a   1.000
_cell.length_b   1.000
_cell.length_c   1.000
_cell.angle_alpha   90.00
_cell.angle_beta   90.00
_cell.angle_gamma   90.00
#
_symmetry.space_group_name_H-M   'P 1'
#
loop_
_entity.id
_entity.type
_entity.pdbx_description
1 polymer ?
#
loop_
_entity_poly.entity_id
_entity_poly.type
_entity_poly.pdbx_seq_one_letter_code
_entity_poly.pdbx_strand_id
1 'polypeptide(L)'
;MKKNDVLLVLWVIFGFVFVTAVDTILNFIIHLLYFSLVELGVSFLILTYLLPSITLVAYLFTSYFVVGKINRKSLKLELYKREFPKPLLVVLSLIIFILGPLTNWLSGLYSESISESHHGDIQSFLMFYGWFTAGFGISQMISLISLVIYLLIKLKDLNNN
;
A
#
# COMPACT_ATOMS: atom_id res chain seq x y z
N MET A 1 -12.68 -30.97 -3.34
CA MET A 1 -11.94 -30.27 -2.25
C MET A 1 -12.69 -30.43 -0.94
N LYS A 2 -11.99 -30.63 0.19
CA LYS A 2 -12.63 -30.60 1.51
C LYS A 2 -12.92 -29.15 1.90
N LYS A 3 -13.94 -28.92 2.74
CA LYS A 3 -14.32 -27.58 3.23
C LYS A 3 -13.13 -26.80 3.80
N ASN A 4 -12.23 -27.49 4.50
CA ASN A 4 -11.04 -26.89 5.12
C ASN A 4 -10.05 -26.37 4.07
N ASP A 5 -9.88 -27.08 2.95
CA ASP A 5 -8.99 -26.67 1.87
C ASP A 5 -9.51 -25.39 1.21
N VAL A 6 -10.83 -25.32 0.98
CA VAL A 6 -11.49 -24.13 0.42
C VAL A 6 -11.33 -22.91 1.35
N LEU A 7 -11.51 -23.11 2.65
CA LEU A 7 -11.42 -22.03 3.64
C LEU A 7 -9.99 -21.50 3.75
N LEU A 8 -8.99 -22.38 3.68
CA LEU A 8 -7.58 -21.99 3.65
C LEU A 8 -7.26 -21.12 2.44
N VAL A 9 -7.69 -21.55 1.24
CA VAL A 9 -7.51 -20.77 0.01
C VAL A 9 -8.19 -19.40 0.12
N LEU A 10 -9.40 -19.33 0.67
CA LEU A 10 -10.11 -18.08 0.89
C LEU A 10 -9.36 -17.12 1.83
N TRP A 11 -8.73 -17.64 2.89
CA TRP A 11 -7.93 -16.81 3.79
C TRP A 11 -6.65 -16.28 3.14
N VAL A 12 -6.01 -17.08 2.27
CA VAL A 12 -4.85 -16.62 1.48
C VAL A 12 -5.27 -15.51 0.52
N ILE A 13 -6.36 -15.71 -0.23
CA ILE A 13 -6.92 -14.68 -1.12
C ILE A 13 -7.28 -13.42 -0.34
N PHE A 14 -7.93 -13.57 0.81
CA PHE A 14 -8.28 -12.44 1.68
C PHE A 14 -7.04 -11.66 2.13
N GLY A 15 -5.96 -12.34 2.50
CA GLY A 15 -4.69 -11.70 2.85
C GLY A 15 -4.11 -10.90 1.69
N PHE A 16 -4.12 -11.46 0.48
CA PHE A 16 -3.67 -10.76 -0.73
C PHE A 16 -4.52 -9.52 -1.01
N VAL A 17 -5.85 -9.67 -1.06
CA VAL A 17 -6.79 -8.57 -1.27
C VAL A 17 -6.64 -7.48 -0.20
N PHE A 18 -6.43 -7.85 1.05
CA PHE A 18 -6.20 -6.89 2.13
C PHE A 18 -4.94 -6.06 1.90
N VAL A 19 -3.82 -6.70 1.58
CA VAL A 19 -2.55 -6.00 1.31
C VAL A 19 -2.71 -5.08 0.09
N THR A 20 -3.30 -5.58 -1.00
CA THR A 20 -3.53 -4.78 -2.22
C THR A 20 -4.46 -3.60 -1.97
N ALA A 21 -5.51 -3.75 -1.17
CA ALA A 21 -6.42 -2.66 -0.85
C ALA A 21 -5.73 -1.55 -0.04
N VAL A 22 -4.93 -1.93 0.97
CA VAL A 22 -4.14 -0.97 1.76
C VAL A 22 -3.14 -0.24 0.86
N ASP A 23 -2.44 -0.97 0.01
CA ASP A 23 -1.49 -0.41 -0.96
C ASP A 23 -2.17 0.58 -1.91
N THR A 24 -3.34 0.22 -2.45
CA THR A 24 -4.12 1.08 -3.35
C THR A 24 -4.55 2.38 -2.64
N ILE A 25 -4.99 2.30 -1.38
CA ILE A 25 -5.37 3.48 -0.59
C ILE A 25 -4.17 4.39 -0.37
N LEU A 26 -3.02 3.85 0.06
CA LEU A 26 -1.81 4.64 0.28
C LEU A 26 -1.35 5.30 -1.02
N ASN A 27 -1.34 4.55 -2.11
CA ASN A 27 -0.98 5.06 -3.43
C ASN A 27 -1.86 6.25 -3.84
N PHE A 28 -3.18 6.10 -3.69
CA PHE A 28 -4.13 7.17 -3.99
C PHE A 28 -3.89 8.43 -3.13
N ILE A 29 -3.73 8.27 -1.81
CA ILE A 29 -3.51 9.39 -0.89
C ILE A 29 -2.22 10.15 -1.24
N ILE A 30 -1.14 9.42 -1.54
CA ILE A 30 0.16 10.02 -1.86
C ILE A 30 0.10 10.74 -3.21
N HIS A 31 -0.63 10.21 -4.20
CA HIS A 31 -0.88 10.92 -5.46
C HIS A 31 -1.72 12.19 -5.27
N LEU A 32 -2.75 12.16 -4.42
CA LEU A 32 -3.49 13.38 -4.07
C LEU A 32 -2.59 14.43 -3.40
N LEU A 33 -1.71 13.99 -2.50
CA LEU A 33 -0.74 14.88 -1.86
C LEU A 33 0.23 15.48 -2.90
N TYR A 34 0.72 14.66 -3.81
CA TYR A 34 1.55 15.09 -4.93
C TYR A 34 0.87 16.21 -5.73
N PHE A 35 -0.35 15.96 -6.22
CA PHE A 35 -1.11 16.95 -7.02
C PHE A 35 -1.29 18.24 -6.22
N SER A 36 -1.67 18.13 -4.95
CA SER A 36 -1.87 19.30 -4.09
C SER A 36 -0.60 20.13 -3.92
N LEU A 37 0.57 19.49 -3.76
CA LEU A 37 1.84 20.21 -3.59
C LEU A 37 2.32 20.87 -4.87
N VAL A 38 2.08 20.26 -6.03
CA VAL A 38 2.40 20.89 -7.33
C VAL A 38 1.51 22.11 -7.58
N GLU A 39 0.19 22.02 -7.31
CA GLU A 39 -0.71 23.18 -7.40
C GLU A 39 -0.30 24.33 -6.47
N LEU A 40 0.31 24.01 -5.32
CA LEU A 40 0.86 25.01 -4.39
C LEU A 40 2.22 25.58 -4.85
N GLY A 41 2.73 25.17 -6.01
CA GLY A 41 3.97 25.67 -6.59
C GLY A 41 5.25 25.08 -6.01
N VAL A 42 5.18 23.91 -5.34
CA VAL A 42 6.37 23.24 -4.83
C VAL A 42 7.18 22.68 -5.99
N SER A 43 8.48 22.99 -6.04
CA SER A 43 9.35 22.57 -7.14
C SER A 43 9.56 21.05 -7.18
N PHE A 44 9.74 20.51 -8.40
CA PHE A 44 9.99 19.08 -8.60
C PHE A 44 11.26 18.58 -7.89
N LEU A 45 12.27 19.44 -7.72
CA LEU A 45 13.48 19.09 -6.98
C LEU A 45 13.18 18.78 -5.51
N ILE A 46 12.32 19.56 -4.86
CA ILE A 46 11.89 19.30 -3.48
C ILE A 46 11.04 18.04 -3.42
N LEU A 47 10.09 17.89 -4.35
CA LEU A 47 9.19 16.74 -4.42
C LEU A 47 9.93 15.41 -4.63
N THR A 48 11.04 15.43 -5.37
CA THR A 48 11.89 14.26 -5.66
C THR A 48 12.37 13.56 -4.39
N TYR A 49 12.64 14.31 -3.33
CA TYR A 49 13.07 13.73 -2.04
C TYR A 49 11.93 13.65 -1.03
N LEU A 50 11.04 14.64 -1.04
CA LEU A 50 9.95 14.74 -0.07
C LEU A 50 8.95 13.58 -0.22
N LEU A 51 8.45 13.33 -1.43
CA LEU A 51 7.38 12.34 -1.61
C LEU A 51 7.85 10.91 -1.36
N PRO A 52 8.99 10.42 -1.87
CA PRO A 52 9.49 9.10 -1.51
C PRO A 52 9.68 8.91 -0.01
N SER A 53 10.13 9.95 0.70
CA SER A 53 10.29 9.92 2.16
C SER A 53 8.94 9.80 2.87
N ILE A 54 7.95 10.59 2.46
CA ILE A 54 6.58 10.52 3.00
C ILE A 54 5.98 9.14 2.71
N THR A 55 6.15 8.63 1.50
CA THR A 55 5.72 7.28 1.10
C THR A 55 6.31 6.24 2.04
N LEU A 56 7.63 6.24 2.24
CA LEU A 56 8.28 5.27 3.13
C LEU A 56 7.72 5.32 4.55
N VAL A 57 7.58 6.51 5.11
CA VAL A 57 7.01 6.70 6.45
C VAL A 57 5.57 6.18 6.52
N ALA A 58 4.75 6.47 5.51
CA ALA A 58 3.36 6.02 5.46
C ALA A 58 3.24 4.49 5.43
N TYR A 59 4.07 3.82 4.62
CA TYR A 59 4.09 2.35 4.55
C TYR A 59 4.58 1.72 5.86
N LEU A 60 5.67 2.23 6.44
CA LEU A 60 6.20 1.75 7.72
C LEU A 60 5.19 1.93 8.86
N PHE A 61 4.54 3.10 8.93
CA PHE A 61 3.54 3.40 9.93
C PHE A 61 2.31 2.48 9.80
N THR A 62 1.86 2.24 8.57
CA THR A 62 0.74 1.33 8.30
C THR A 62 1.07 -0.09 8.73
N SER A 63 2.26 -0.59 8.40
CA SER A 63 2.71 -1.92 8.82
C SER A 63 2.86 -2.04 10.33
N TYR A 64 3.42 -1.02 10.98
CA TYR A 64 3.48 -0.96 12.45
C TYR A 64 2.08 -1.01 13.08
N PHE A 65 1.12 -0.26 12.53
CA PHE A 65 -0.26 -0.25 13.01
C PHE A 65 -0.93 -1.63 12.87
N VAL A 66 -0.73 -2.31 11.75
CA VAL A 66 -1.23 -3.68 11.51
C VAL A 66 -0.64 -4.65 12.54
N VAL A 67 0.68 -4.61 12.76
CA VAL A 67 1.36 -5.43 13.78
C VAL A 67 0.82 -5.15 15.18
N GLY A 68 0.64 -3.86 15.54
CA GLY A 68 0.08 -3.46 16.83
C GLY A 68 -1.32 -4.02 17.08
N LYS A 69 -2.13 -4.17 16.02
CA LYS A 69 -3.46 -4.80 16.10
C LYS A 69 -3.38 -6.32 16.27
N ILE A 70 -2.40 -6.98 15.65
CA ILE A 70 -2.19 -8.43 15.77
C ILE A 70 -1.83 -8.79 17.22
N ASN A 71 -0.90 -8.06 17.86
CA ASN A 71 -0.45 -8.36 19.23
C ASN A 71 -1.55 -8.27 20.30
N ARG A 72 -2.59 -7.46 20.07
CA ARG A 72 -3.67 -7.24 21.04
C ARG A 72 -4.76 -8.31 21.02
N LYS A 73 -4.79 -9.19 20.01
CA LYS A 73 -5.74 -10.31 19.93
C LYS A 73 -5.00 -11.61 20.20
N SER A 74 -5.42 -12.38 21.22
CA SER A 74 -4.85 -13.71 21.44
C SER A 74 -5.10 -14.55 20.18
N LEU A 75 -4.03 -15.03 19.56
CA LEU A 75 -4.04 -16.01 18.47
C LEU A 75 -4.53 -17.37 19.02
N LYS A 76 -5.81 -17.46 19.44
CA LYS A 76 -6.46 -18.76 19.66
C LYS A 76 -6.68 -19.38 18.28
N LEU A 77 -5.95 -20.47 18.06
CA LEU A 77 -5.47 -21.00 16.78
C LEU A 77 -6.53 -21.75 15.93
N GLU A 78 -7.81 -21.37 16.01
CA GLU A 78 -8.87 -22.11 15.29
C GLU A 78 -9.44 -21.29 14.14
N LEU A 79 -8.61 -21.07 13.10
CA LEU A 79 -8.99 -20.45 11.82
C LEU A 79 -10.23 -21.11 11.19
N TYR A 80 -10.39 -22.41 11.38
CA TYR A 80 -11.48 -23.24 10.86
C TYR A 80 -12.81 -23.08 11.61
N LYS A 81 -12.80 -22.52 12.83
CA LYS A 81 -14.04 -22.21 13.57
C LYS A 81 -14.50 -20.77 13.38
N ARG A 82 -13.68 -19.90 12.79
CA ARG A 82 -14.07 -18.52 12.50
C ARG A 82 -14.84 -18.44 11.19
N GLU A 83 -15.97 -17.75 11.22
CA GLU A 83 -16.69 -17.40 10.01
C GLU A 83 -15.82 -16.48 9.14
N PHE A 84 -15.77 -16.79 7.86
CA PHE A 84 -15.02 -16.00 6.89
C PHE A 84 -15.70 -14.63 6.68
N PRO A 85 -14.97 -13.51 6.79
CA PRO A 85 -15.55 -12.17 6.74
C PRO A 85 -15.86 -11.74 5.29
N LYS A 86 -16.90 -12.35 4.69
CA LYS A 86 -17.32 -12.08 3.31
C LYS A 86 -17.56 -10.60 3.01
N PRO A 87 -18.28 -9.82 3.86
CA PRO A 87 -18.54 -8.41 3.55
C PRO A 87 -17.25 -7.59 3.45
N LEU A 88 -16.29 -7.89 4.32
CA LEU A 88 -15.00 -7.19 4.32
C LEU A 88 -14.20 -7.48 3.04
N LEU A 89 -14.18 -8.74 2.59
CA LEU A 89 -13.54 -9.10 1.30
C LEU A 89 -14.14 -8.30 0.14
N VAL A 90 -15.47 -8.20 0.09
CA VAL A 90 -16.19 -7.46 -0.96
C VAL A 90 -15.83 -5.97 -0.92
N VAL A 91 -15.88 -5.35 0.27
CA VAL A 91 -15.54 -3.93 0.43
C VAL A 91 -14.09 -3.66 0.01
N LEU A 92 -13.13 -4.47 0.45
CA LEU A 92 -11.72 -4.32 0.08
C LEU A 92 -11.51 -4.47 -1.43
N SER A 93 -12.19 -5.43 -2.05
CA SER A 93 -12.12 -5.63 -3.51
C SER A 93 -12.68 -4.42 -4.27
N LEU A 94 -13.77 -3.84 -3.77
CA LEU A 94 -14.41 -2.67 -4.35
C LEU A 94 -13.53 -1.42 -4.21
N ILE A 95 -12.81 -1.27 -3.09
CA ILE A 95 -11.79 -0.23 -2.92
C ILE A 95 -10.70 -0.34 -3.99
N ILE A 96 -10.13 -1.54 -4.20
CA ILE A 96 -9.10 -1.75 -5.23
C ILE A 96 -9.65 -1.38 -6.61
N PHE A 97 -10.86 -1.87 -6.91
CA PHE A 97 -11.49 -1.67 -8.21
C PHE A 97 -11.81 -0.20 -8.52
N ILE A 98 -12.14 0.61 -7.51
CA ILE A 98 -12.42 2.03 -7.70
C ILE A 98 -11.14 2.85 -7.68
N LEU A 99 -10.35 2.73 -6.61
CA LEU A 99 -9.22 3.63 -6.37
C LEU A 99 -8.04 3.36 -7.31
N GLY A 100 -7.81 2.10 -7.72
CA GLY A 100 -6.71 1.76 -8.63
C GLY A 100 -6.83 2.48 -9.97
N PRO A 101 -7.91 2.26 -10.73
CA PRO A 101 -8.16 2.97 -11.99
C PRO A 101 -8.24 4.48 -11.81
N LEU A 102 -8.86 4.96 -10.73
CA LEU A 102 -8.97 6.39 -10.46
C LEU A 102 -7.61 7.04 -10.28
N THR A 103 -6.70 6.42 -9.53
CA THR A 103 -5.33 6.92 -9.33
C THR A 103 -4.58 7.01 -10.65
N ASN A 104 -4.66 5.95 -11.48
CA ASN A 104 -4.00 5.92 -12.77
C ASN A 104 -4.55 6.98 -13.73
N TRP A 105 -5.88 7.15 -13.75
CA TRP A 105 -6.53 8.16 -14.58
C TRP A 105 -6.14 9.59 -14.16
N LEU A 106 -6.17 9.89 -12.86
CA LEU A 106 -5.75 11.19 -12.34
C LEU A 106 -4.26 11.46 -12.61
N SER A 107 -3.39 10.46 -12.43
CA SER A 107 -1.96 10.57 -12.74
C SER A 107 -1.72 10.90 -14.22
N GLY A 108 -2.47 10.24 -15.11
CA GLY A 108 -2.42 10.53 -16.55
C GLY A 108 -2.80 11.97 -16.87
N LEU A 109 -3.96 12.42 -16.38
CA LEU A 109 -4.42 13.81 -16.58
C LEU A 109 -3.41 14.84 -16.06
N TYR A 110 -2.83 14.58 -14.89
CA TYR A 110 -1.88 15.51 -14.29
C TYR A 110 -0.54 15.56 -15.05
N SER A 111 -0.09 14.42 -15.58
CA SER A 111 1.11 14.38 -16.42
C SER A 111 0.93 15.17 -17.72
N GLU A 112 -0.27 15.12 -18.31
CA GLU A 112 -0.62 15.89 -19.50
C GLU A 112 -0.64 17.39 -19.21
N SER A 113 -1.31 17.82 -18.12
CA SER A 113 -1.39 19.23 -17.75
C SER A 113 -0.03 19.87 -17.44
N ILE A 114 0.89 19.10 -16.84
CA ILE A 114 2.26 19.56 -16.59
C ILE A 114 3.03 19.70 -17.90
N SER A 115 2.86 18.77 -18.85
CA SER A 115 3.57 18.80 -20.13
C SER A 115 3.21 20.02 -20.98
N GLU A 116 1.94 20.44 -20.96
CA GLU A 116 1.46 21.61 -21.69
C GLU A 116 1.89 22.94 -21.05
N SER A 117 1.90 23.01 -19.72
CA SER A 117 2.17 24.25 -18.98
C SER A 117 3.66 24.54 -18.74
N HIS A 118 4.52 23.51 -18.69
CA HIS A 118 5.92 23.63 -18.27
C HIS A 118 6.91 23.15 -19.34
N HIS A 119 6.78 23.62 -20.59
CA HIS A 119 7.66 23.30 -21.73
C HIS A 119 9.19 23.43 -21.49
N GLY A 120 9.65 23.94 -20.34
CA GLY A 120 11.06 24.03 -19.96
C GLY A 120 11.60 22.97 -18.99
N ASP A 121 10.76 22.16 -18.30
CA ASP A 121 11.22 21.36 -17.14
C ASP A 121 10.86 19.87 -17.18
N ILE A 122 10.62 19.33 -18.38
CA ILE A 122 10.29 17.91 -18.62
C ILE A 122 11.35 16.98 -18.01
N GLN A 123 12.63 17.36 -18.06
CA GLN A 123 13.71 16.56 -17.48
C GLN A 123 13.57 16.43 -15.95
N SER A 124 13.28 17.52 -15.24
CA SER A 124 13.09 17.48 -13.79
C SER A 124 11.82 16.74 -13.41
N PHE A 125 10.75 16.88 -14.20
CA PHE A 125 9.53 16.08 -14.04
C PHE A 125 9.81 14.58 -14.19
N LEU A 126 10.52 14.16 -15.24
CA LEU A 126 10.86 12.75 -15.46
C LEU A 126 11.74 12.18 -14.35
N MET A 127 12.73 12.95 -13.89
CA MET A 127 13.57 12.55 -12.75
C MET A 127 12.75 12.40 -11.48
N PHE A 128 11.89 13.38 -11.18
CA PHE A 128 10.95 13.33 -10.07
C PHE A 128 10.07 12.08 -10.16
N TYR A 129 9.39 11.87 -11.29
CA TYR A 129 8.43 10.79 -11.46
C TYR A 129 9.08 9.41 -11.35
N GLY A 130 10.31 9.27 -11.85
CA GLY A 130 11.13 8.06 -11.68
C GLY A 130 11.41 7.76 -10.21
N TRP A 131 11.88 8.75 -9.45
CA TRP A 131 12.12 8.61 -8.00
C TRP A 131 10.85 8.39 -7.20
N PHE A 132 9.76 9.05 -7.59
CA PHE A 132 8.44 8.90 -6.98
C PHE A 132 7.94 7.45 -7.11
N THR A 133 7.99 6.90 -8.32
CA THR A 133 7.60 5.52 -8.61
C THR A 133 8.52 4.51 -7.93
N ALA A 134 9.84 4.74 -7.96
CA ALA A 134 10.81 3.91 -7.26
C ALA A 134 10.57 3.94 -5.74
N GLY A 135 10.22 5.10 -5.19
CA GLY A 135 9.89 5.30 -3.79
C GLY A 135 8.75 4.39 -3.32
N PHE A 136 7.70 4.22 -4.13
CA PHE A 136 6.65 3.24 -3.84
C PHE A 136 7.18 1.81 -3.79
N GLY A 137 7.90 1.38 -4.84
CA GLY A 137 8.42 0.01 -4.90
C GLY A 137 9.37 -0.33 -3.73
N ILE A 138 10.29 0.58 -3.41
CA ILE A 138 11.22 0.42 -2.28
C ILE A 138 10.45 0.36 -0.96
N SER A 139 9.48 1.26 -0.76
CA SER A 139 8.68 1.32 0.47
C SER A 139 7.84 0.06 0.68
N GLN A 140 7.21 -0.44 -0.38
CA GLN A 140 6.47 -1.70 -0.38
C GLN A 140 7.38 -2.88 0.01
N MET A 141 8.56 -2.99 -0.61
CA MET A 141 9.51 -4.07 -0.33
C MET A 141 10.00 -4.04 1.13
N ILE A 142 10.44 -2.87 1.61
CA ILE A 142 10.91 -2.72 3.00
C ILE A 142 9.81 -3.10 3.99
N SER A 143 8.59 -2.62 3.74
CA SER A 143 7.42 -2.89 4.56
C SER A 143 7.08 -4.38 4.60
N LEU A 144 7.06 -5.06 3.44
CA LEU A 144 6.81 -6.49 3.32
C LEU A 144 7.87 -7.31 4.07
N ILE A 145 9.16 -7.02 3.83
CA ILE A 145 10.28 -7.70 4.48
C ILE A 145 10.17 -7.56 6.01
N SER A 146 9.86 -6.35 6.48
CA SER A 146 9.69 -6.06 7.91
C SER A 146 8.56 -6.90 8.53
N LEU A 147 7.41 -6.99 7.85
CA LEU A 147 6.28 -7.81 8.30
C LEU A 147 6.61 -9.31 8.30
N VAL A 148 7.31 -9.81 7.27
CA VAL A 148 7.72 -11.21 7.19
C VAL A 148 8.68 -11.57 8.33
N ILE A 149 9.73 -10.76 8.54
CA ILE A 149 10.68 -10.97 9.64
C ILE A 149 9.94 -10.99 10.98
N TYR A 150 9.05 -10.01 11.20
CA TYR A 150 8.26 -9.93 12.42
C TYR A 150 7.41 -11.19 12.66
N LEU A 151 6.69 -11.66 11.64
CA LEU A 151 5.83 -12.85 11.74
C LEU A 151 6.64 -14.12 11.97
N LEU A 152 7.82 -14.26 11.37
CA LEU A 152 8.72 -15.40 11.59
C LEU A 152 9.25 -15.44 13.02
N ILE A 153 9.64 -14.30 13.58
CA ILE A 153 10.04 -14.18 14.99
C ILE A 153 8.87 -14.60 15.88
N LYS A 154 7.67 -14.08 15.61
CA LYS A 154 6.49 -14.39 16.41
C LYS A 154 6.09 -15.86 16.35
N LEU A 155 6.23 -16.50 15.19
CA LEU A 155 5.98 -17.93 15.02
C LEU A 155 6.94 -18.77 15.86
N LYS A 156 8.23 -18.40 15.89
CA LYS A 156 9.24 -19.07 16.74
C LYS A 156 8.88 -18.96 18.22
N ASP A 157 8.43 -17.79 18.68
CA ASP A 157 8.00 -17.58 20.07
C ASP A 157 6.79 -18.44 20.45
N LEU A 158 5.90 -18.72 19.50
CA LEU A 158 4.70 -19.56 19.72
C LEU A 158 5.02 -21.05 19.73
N ASN A 159 6.04 -21.51 19.00
CA ASN A 159 6.45 -22.93 18.99
C ASN A 159 7.32 -23.31 20.19
N ASN A 160 7.97 -22.33 20.83
CA ASN A 160 8.83 -22.53 21.99
C ASN A 160 8.08 -22.42 23.35
N ASN A 161 6.78 -22.09 23.33
CA ASN A 161 5.87 -22.03 24.49
C ASN A 161 4.80 -23.10 24.39
#